data_AF-A0A524NHF7-F1
#
_entry.id   AF-A0A524NHF7-F1
#
_cell.length_a   1.000
_cell.length_b   1.000
_cell.length_c   1.000
_cell.angle_alpha   90.00
_cell.angle_beta   90.00
_cell.angle_gamma   90.00
#
_symmetry.space_group_name_H-M   'P 1'
#
loop_
_entity.id
_entity.type
_entity.pdbx_description
1 polymer ?
#
loop_
_entity_poly.entity_id
_entity_poly.type
_entity_poly.pdbx_seq_one_letter_code
_entity_poly.pdbx_strand_id
1 'polypeptide(L)'
;VELTKRKCPICKNYTLKVKCDACGCETVHEKSCLRCGRAVQDIGCSICKTGGVMYQRQPINFKELIGNASASLGYQSPKMLRGVKGLTNLDKTPEMIEKGILRAKHGLSVYKDGTIRFDATNAPLTHIKPVEIGVSIEKMHQMGYLSDTQGLPLTDPNQVCELKIQDVVIPWSAGKYFIQIAAFIDDLLIRVYKQPPFYSAKKVENLVGHLLFGLAPHTCACILGRVVGFTDRNVIYAHPVWHSAKRRDCDGDEDAIMLGLDTLLNFSRIFLPAQIGGIMDAPILLIPFVNTKEVQRQAHDFDVSATYPVEFYKKTLEKLDARPASAIMDIISHRLGTEAQYEGFQFTTPCSSINLGNADSSYKEFKSMIDKLHMQLELGERIDAVDDRRVALKVLNTHLMRDIAGNLRAFSTQGFRCKSCNKKFRRLPLQGKCPSCGGKLTLTVYRGGIEKYLVAAQELVDKYGLPKYYTQRMDLIKEEIATMFDNKKPKQAKLFDFK
;
A
#
# COMPACT_ATOMS: atom_id res chain seq x y z
N VAL A 1 17.05 22.07 -9.53
CA VAL A 1 16.66 20.65 -9.48
C VAL A 1 17.43 19.88 -10.54
N GLU A 2 17.71 18.60 -10.34
CA GLU A 2 18.29 17.74 -11.39
C GLU A 2 17.15 17.24 -12.28
N LEU A 3 17.20 17.59 -13.56
CA LEU A 3 16.17 17.26 -14.54
C LEU A 3 16.82 16.93 -15.89
N THR A 4 16.14 16.09 -16.67
CA THR A 4 16.55 15.83 -18.04
C THR A 4 16.51 17.11 -18.90
N LYS A 5 17.41 17.17 -19.88
CA LYS A 5 17.48 18.29 -20.83
C LYS A 5 17.13 17.76 -22.21
N ARG A 6 16.03 18.24 -22.78
CA ARG A 6 15.61 17.89 -24.14
C ARG A 6 15.73 19.10 -25.04
N LYS A 7 16.18 18.88 -26.28
CA LYS A 7 16.36 19.91 -27.29
C LYS A 7 15.48 19.58 -28.50
N CYS A 8 14.75 20.57 -28.99
CA CYS A 8 14.04 20.41 -30.25
C CYS A 8 15.05 20.46 -31.42
N PRO A 9 15.04 19.51 -32.36
CA PRO A 9 15.97 19.50 -33.49
C PRO A 9 15.73 20.67 -34.45
N ILE A 10 14.47 21.10 -34.62
CA ILE A 10 14.08 22.18 -35.53
C ILE A 10 14.26 23.53 -34.84
N CYS A 11 13.51 23.74 -33.75
CA CYS A 11 13.43 25.02 -33.05
C CYS A 11 14.69 25.34 -32.23
N LYS A 12 15.57 24.36 -31.98
CA LYS A 12 16.75 24.41 -31.09
C LYS A 12 16.48 24.85 -29.64
N ASN A 13 15.21 25.10 -29.28
CA ASN A 13 14.76 25.40 -27.93
C ASN A 13 14.90 24.20 -26.99
N TYR A 14 15.28 24.49 -25.75
CA TYR A 14 15.32 23.51 -24.68
C TYR A 14 13.97 23.42 -24.00
N THR A 15 13.51 22.20 -23.77
CA THR A 15 12.23 21.93 -23.10
C THR A 15 12.35 20.72 -22.20
N LEU A 16 11.41 20.59 -21.27
CA LEU A 16 11.24 19.38 -20.45
C LEU A 16 10.23 18.40 -21.08
N LYS A 17 9.44 18.88 -22.04
CA LYS A 17 8.36 18.15 -22.69
C LYS A 17 8.88 17.25 -23.81
N VAL A 18 8.16 16.16 -24.08
CA VAL A 18 8.45 15.24 -25.18
C VAL A 18 8.21 15.92 -26.54
N LYS A 19 7.21 16.80 -26.64
CA LYS A 19 6.93 17.60 -27.84
C LYS A 19 7.29 19.07 -27.61
N CYS A 20 7.83 19.71 -28.65
CA CYS A 20 8.12 21.14 -28.63
C CYS A 20 6.82 21.95 -28.74
N ASP A 21 6.60 22.91 -27.84
CA ASP A 21 5.40 23.76 -27.86
C ASP A 21 5.32 24.67 -29.11
N ALA A 22 6.46 25.01 -29.73
CA ALA A 22 6.52 25.91 -30.88
C ALA A 22 6.31 25.21 -32.23
N CYS A 23 6.88 24.01 -32.41
CA CYS A 23 6.88 23.30 -33.70
C CYS A 23 6.27 21.89 -33.65
N GLY A 24 5.81 21.41 -32.50
CA GLY A 24 5.16 20.10 -32.34
C GLY A 24 6.07 18.87 -32.49
N CYS A 25 7.29 19.04 -33.02
CA CYS A 25 8.26 17.97 -33.23
C CYS A 25 8.76 17.37 -31.90
N GLU A 26 9.11 16.08 -31.92
CA GLU A 26 9.66 15.38 -30.76
C GLU A 26 11.06 15.91 -30.41
N THR A 27 11.27 16.14 -29.12
CA THR A 27 12.53 16.65 -28.59
C THR A 27 13.47 15.50 -28.29
N VAL A 28 14.78 15.70 -28.47
CA VAL A 28 15.82 14.68 -28.25
C VAL A 28 16.57 14.96 -26.95
N HIS A 29 16.96 13.92 -26.22
CA HIS A 29 17.78 14.07 -25.02
C HIS A 29 19.19 14.58 -25.35
N GLU A 30 19.67 15.54 -24.57
CA GLU A 30 21.05 16.03 -24.64
C GLU A 30 21.85 15.44 -23.47
N LYS A 31 22.84 14.58 -23.77
CA LYS A 31 23.78 14.10 -22.75
C LYS A 31 24.67 15.25 -22.32
N SER A 32 24.90 15.40 -21.01
CA SER A 32 25.75 16.42 -20.42
C SER A 32 26.79 15.82 -19.46
N CYS A 33 27.95 16.46 -19.32
CA CYS A 33 28.97 16.02 -18.37
C CYS A 33 28.66 16.54 -16.95
N LEU A 34 28.68 15.66 -15.94
CA LEU A 34 28.45 16.03 -14.53
C LEU A 34 29.47 17.04 -13.96
N ARG A 35 30.72 17.03 -14.46
CA ARG A 35 31.77 17.93 -13.96
C ARG A 35 31.78 19.30 -14.63
N CYS A 36 31.73 19.34 -15.96
CA CYS A 36 31.88 20.58 -16.72
C CYS A 36 30.57 21.11 -17.33
N GLY A 37 29.47 20.35 -17.26
CA GLY A 37 28.15 20.74 -17.76
C GLY A 37 28.02 20.83 -19.29
N ARG A 38 29.06 20.49 -20.05
CA ARG A 38 29.04 20.55 -21.53
C ARG A 38 28.23 19.38 -22.12
N ALA A 39 27.60 19.64 -23.26
CA ALA A 39 26.95 18.61 -24.06
C ALA A 39 27.97 17.59 -24.59
N VAL A 40 27.61 16.31 -24.57
CA VAL A 40 28.46 15.18 -24.98
C VAL A 40 27.70 14.39 -26.04
N GLN A 41 28.36 13.97 -27.12
CA GLN A 41 27.67 13.25 -28.20
C GLN A 41 27.49 11.76 -27.91
N ASP A 42 28.47 10.99 -27.43
CA ASP A 42 28.18 9.59 -27.01
C ASP A 42 29.14 8.91 -26.03
N ILE A 43 30.47 9.05 -26.15
CA ILE A 43 31.41 8.12 -25.49
C ILE A 43 31.99 8.66 -24.17
N GLY A 44 31.98 9.99 -23.98
CA GLY A 44 32.49 10.62 -22.77
C GLY A 44 32.88 12.07 -23.00
N CYS A 45 33.01 12.83 -21.93
CA CYS A 45 33.49 14.20 -22.03
C CYS A 45 34.97 14.20 -22.46
N SER A 46 35.29 14.89 -23.57
CA SER A 46 36.66 15.03 -24.08
C SER A 46 37.65 15.60 -23.05
N ILE A 47 37.15 16.40 -22.10
CA ILE A 47 37.95 17.06 -21.06
C ILE A 47 37.97 16.23 -19.78
N CYS A 48 36.80 15.78 -19.31
CA CYS A 48 36.68 15.17 -17.98
C CYS A 48 36.81 13.65 -17.99
N LYS A 49 36.81 13.00 -19.16
CA LYS A 49 36.82 11.54 -19.35
C LYS A 49 35.75 10.78 -18.55
N THR A 50 34.69 11.47 -18.12
CA THR A 50 33.52 10.88 -17.46
C THR A 50 32.40 10.65 -18.48
N GLY A 51 31.61 9.60 -18.28
CA GLY A 51 30.40 9.34 -19.07
C GLY A 51 29.41 10.51 -19.03
N GLY A 52 28.71 10.73 -20.14
CA GLY A 52 27.62 11.71 -20.20
C GLY A 52 26.36 11.19 -19.52
N VAL A 53 25.67 12.06 -18.78
CA VAL A 53 24.37 11.78 -18.16
C VAL A 53 23.26 12.55 -18.85
N MET A 54 22.03 12.05 -18.80
CA MET A 54 20.86 12.67 -19.46
C MET A 54 20.25 13.84 -18.68
N TYR A 55 20.82 14.20 -17.53
CA TYR A 55 20.28 15.20 -16.62
C TYR A 55 21.34 16.20 -16.16
N GLN A 56 20.88 17.40 -15.79
CA GLN A 56 21.73 18.46 -15.26
C GLN A 56 21.01 19.20 -14.15
N ARG A 57 21.76 19.73 -13.18
CA ARG A 57 21.22 20.65 -12.18
C ARG A 57 20.90 21.98 -12.82
N GLN A 58 19.61 22.33 -12.85
CA GLN A 58 19.10 23.54 -13.49
C GLN A 58 18.15 24.32 -12.57
N PRO A 59 18.13 25.67 -12.65
CA PRO A 59 17.11 26.48 -12.00
C PRO A 59 15.78 26.34 -12.76
N ILE A 60 14.67 26.22 -12.04
CA ILE A 60 13.32 26.12 -12.63
C ILE A 60 12.42 27.13 -11.93
N ASN A 61 11.71 27.94 -12.73
CA ASN A 61 10.66 28.82 -12.25
C ASN A 61 9.33 28.06 -12.17
N PHE A 62 9.06 27.45 -11.02
CA PHE A 62 7.83 26.67 -10.83
C PHE A 62 6.55 27.52 -10.95
N LYS A 63 6.61 28.81 -10.58
CA LYS A 63 5.43 29.69 -10.64
C LYS A 63 4.95 29.87 -12.08
N GLU A 64 5.88 30.15 -12.98
CA GLU A 64 5.59 30.30 -14.41
C GLU A 64 5.16 28.98 -15.04
N LEU A 65 5.85 27.87 -14.72
CA LEU A 65 5.51 26.56 -15.26
C LEU A 65 4.10 26.12 -14.86
N ILE A 66 3.75 26.27 -13.57
CA ILE A 66 2.40 25.95 -13.08
C ILE A 66 1.36 26.91 -13.68
N GLY A 67 1.69 28.20 -13.82
CA GLY A 67 0.82 29.19 -14.47
C GLY A 67 0.49 28.82 -15.92
N ASN A 68 1.51 28.50 -16.72
CA ASN A 68 1.34 28.10 -18.12
C ASN A 68 0.55 26.79 -18.26
N ALA A 69 0.84 25.79 -17.42
CA ALA A 69 0.10 24.54 -17.42
C ALA A 69 -1.37 24.71 -16.99
N SER A 70 -1.63 25.57 -15.99
CA SER A 70 -2.99 25.92 -15.54
C SER A 70 -3.78 26.62 -16.64
N ALA A 71 -3.14 27.58 -17.33
CA ALA A 71 -3.73 28.28 -18.47
C ALA A 71 -4.06 27.34 -19.65
N SER A 72 -3.14 26.42 -19.97
CA SER A 72 -3.35 25.41 -21.03
C SER A 72 -4.51 24.47 -20.73
N LEU A 73 -4.67 24.09 -19.46
CA LEU A 73 -5.79 23.26 -19.00
C LEU A 73 -7.11 24.03 -18.88
N GLY A 74 -7.08 25.36 -18.82
CA GLY A 74 -8.25 26.20 -18.53
C GLY A 74 -8.72 26.08 -17.08
N TYR A 75 -7.83 25.75 -16.15
CA TYR A 75 -8.15 25.61 -14.73
C TYR A 75 -7.35 26.58 -13.88
N GLN A 76 -7.88 26.93 -12.70
CA GLN A 76 -7.14 27.73 -11.72
C GLN A 76 -6.03 26.88 -11.10
N SER A 77 -4.91 27.53 -10.77
CA SER A 77 -3.80 26.85 -10.11
C SER A 77 -4.23 26.33 -8.74
N PRO A 78 -3.90 25.07 -8.39
CA PRO A 78 -4.30 24.47 -7.13
C PRO A 78 -3.62 25.19 -5.96
N LYS A 79 -4.31 25.29 -4.81
CA LYS A 79 -3.76 25.88 -3.57
C LYS A 79 -2.47 25.19 -3.12
N MET A 80 -2.39 23.89 -3.33
CA MET A 80 -1.23 23.07 -2.99
C MET A 80 -1.01 22.01 -4.07
N LEU A 81 0.20 21.96 -4.61
CA LEU A 81 0.66 20.90 -5.51
C LEU A 81 1.83 20.18 -4.85
N ARG A 82 1.62 18.94 -4.43
CA ARG A 82 2.69 18.12 -3.83
C ARG A 82 3.53 17.51 -4.94
N GLY A 83 4.83 17.79 -4.93
CA GLY A 83 5.81 17.18 -5.83
C GLY A 83 6.80 16.31 -5.07
N VAL A 84 7.70 15.66 -5.81
CA VAL A 84 8.81 14.91 -5.23
C VAL A 84 9.99 15.83 -4.89
N LYS A 85 10.72 15.52 -3.82
CA LYS A 85 11.91 16.29 -3.41
C LYS A 85 13.04 16.23 -4.45
N GLY A 86 13.12 15.12 -5.18
CA GLY A 86 14.06 14.90 -6.27
C GLY A 86 13.66 13.62 -7.01
N LEU A 87 13.95 13.59 -8.31
CA LEU A 87 13.63 12.43 -9.14
C LEU A 87 14.61 11.29 -8.86
N THR A 88 14.10 10.07 -8.77
CA THR A 88 14.89 8.85 -8.47
C THR A 88 15.09 7.94 -9.66
N ASN A 89 14.43 8.23 -10.78
CA ASN A 89 14.63 7.53 -12.04
C ASN A 89 16.01 7.82 -12.65
N LEU A 90 16.38 6.98 -13.63
CA LEU A 90 17.70 6.97 -14.27
C LEU A 90 18.02 8.31 -14.93
N ASP A 91 17.09 8.81 -15.74
CA ASP A 91 17.31 9.99 -16.58
C ASP A 91 16.85 11.30 -15.94
N LYS A 92 16.28 11.25 -14.72
CA LYS A 92 15.63 12.40 -14.07
C LYS A 92 14.57 13.04 -14.98
N THR A 93 13.83 12.21 -15.72
CA THR A 93 12.70 12.67 -16.55
C THR A 93 11.49 12.92 -15.65
N PRO A 94 10.96 14.15 -15.60
CA PRO A 94 9.75 14.47 -14.84
C PRO A 94 8.50 14.02 -15.59
N GLU A 95 7.42 13.79 -14.84
CA GLU A 95 6.07 13.70 -15.41
C GLU A 95 5.57 15.09 -15.86
N MET A 96 4.63 15.11 -16.81
CA MET A 96 3.91 16.31 -17.21
C MET A 96 3.20 16.96 -16.03
N ILE A 97 3.39 18.27 -15.85
CA ILE A 97 2.84 19.03 -14.72
C ILE A 97 1.33 19.17 -14.83
N GLU A 98 0.80 19.16 -16.05
CA GLU A 98 -0.63 19.14 -16.34
C GLU A 98 -1.32 17.96 -15.63
N LYS A 99 -0.71 16.76 -15.65
CA LYS A 99 -1.22 15.58 -14.92
C LYS A 99 -1.25 15.83 -13.42
N GLY A 100 -0.18 16.43 -12.87
CA GLY A 100 -0.10 16.78 -11.45
C GLY A 100 -1.19 17.77 -11.01
N ILE A 101 -1.49 18.78 -11.83
CA ILE A 101 -2.57 19.75 -11.56
C ILE A 101 -3.93 19.06 -11.55
N LEU A 102 -4.20 18.19 -12.53
CA LEU A 102 -5.45 17.44 -12.60
C LEU A 102 -5.60 16.46 -11.42
N ARG A 103 -4.54 15.77 -11.01
CA ARG A 103 -4.57 14.92 -9.80
C ARG A 103 -4.86 15.74 -8.55
N ALA A 104 -4.23 16.91 -8.40
CA ALA A 104 -4.47 17.79 -7.25
C ALA A 104 -5.91 18.32 -7.20
N LYS A 105 -6.52 18.61 -8.36
CA LYS A 105 -7.93 19.01 -8.48
C LYS A 105 -8.87 17.93 -7.94
N HIS A 106 -8.59 16.67 -8.26
CA HIS A 106 -9.40 15.52 -7.87
C HIS A 106 -9.00 14.91 -6.52
N GLY A 107 -8.02 15.49 -5.82
CA GLY A 107 -7.55 14.98 -4.52
C GLY A 107 -6.77 13.67 -4.58
N LEU A 108 -6.23 13.32 -5.75
CA LEU A 108 -5.57 12.04 -6.02
C LEU A 108 -4.09 12.07 -5.67
N SER A 109 -3.57 10.94 -5.21
CA SER A 109 -2.14 10.71 -4.98
C SER A 109 -1.57 9.75 -6.02
N VAL A 110 -0.33 9.96 -6.42
CA VAL A 110 0.36 9.16 -7.45
C VAL A 110 1.43 8.28 -6.84
N TYR A 111 1.58 7.06 -7.35
CA TYR A 111 2.65 6.15 -6.98
C TYR A 111 3.92 6.38 -7.82
N LYS A 112 5.02 5.71 -7.45
CA LYS A 112 6.37 5.95 -8.03
C LYS A 112 6.46 5.74 -9.55
N ASP A 113 5.52 5.02 -10.14
CA ASP A 113 5.46 4.64 -11.55
C ASP A 113 4.45 5.45 -12.38
N GLY A 114 3.79 6.43 -11.77
CA GLY A 114 2.78 7.30 -12.40
C GLY A 114 1.33 6.83 -12.24
N THR A 115 1.11 5.60 -11.75
CA THR A 115 -0.23 5.03 -11.56
C THR A 115 -0.88 5.49 -10.25
N ILE A 116 -2.20 5.33 -10.15
CA ILE A 116 -2.97 5.59 -8.94
C ILE A 116 -3.50 4.27 -8.39
N ARG A 117 -3.16 3.99 -7.11
CA ARG A 117 -3.44 2.71 -6.46
C ARG A 117 -4.42 2.88 -5.32
N PHE A 118 -5.20 1.82 -5.09
CA PHE A 118 -5.96 1.61 -3.88
C PHE A 118 -5.55 0.28 -3.27
N ASP A 119 -5.01 0.32 -2.06
CA ASP A 119 -4.53 -0.87 -1.34
C ASP A 119 -5.61 -1.34 -0.35
N ALA A 120 -5.89 -2.64 -0.36
CA ALA A 120 -6.77 -3.27 0.61
C ALA A 120 -6.41 -4.75 0.80
N THR A 121 -6.80 -5.31 1.95
CA THR A 121 -6.60 -6.73 2.26
C THR A 121 -7.37 -7.60 1.26
N ASN A 122 -6.76 -8.70 0.81
CA ASN A 122 -7.46 -9.65 -0.04
C ASN A 122 -8.24 -10.69 0.79
N ALA A 123 -9.34 -11.18 0.22
CA ALA A 123 -10.03 -12.36 0.74
C ALA A 123 -10.67 -13.16 -0.39
N PRO A 124 -10.62 -14.50 -0.32
CA PRO A 124 -11.22 -15.35 -1.33
C PRO A 124 -12.74 -15.31 -1.25
N LEU A 125 -13.39 -15.26 -2.41
CA LEU A 125 -14.82 -15.40 -2.56
C LEU A 125 -15.14 -16.16 -3.84
N THR A 126 -16.00 -17.17 -3.76
CA THR A 126 -16.41 -17.98 -4.92
C THR A 126 -17.86 -17.76 -5.32
N HIS A 127 -18.68 -17.21 -4.44
CA HIS A 127 -20.11 -17.04 -4.63
C HIS A 127 -20.57 -15.68 -4.14
N ILE A 128 -21.56 -15.09 -4.82
CA ILE A 128 -22.08 -13.76 -4.54
C ILE A 128 -23.60 -13.75 -4.61
N LYS A 129 -24.25 -12.91 -3.80
CA LYS A 129 -25.64 -12.51 -4.02
C LYS A 129 -25.70 -11.08 -4.55
N PRO A 130 -26.52 -10.77 -5.58
CA PRO A 130 -26.66 -9.40 -6.08
C PRO A 130 -26.94 -8.36 -4.99
N VAL A 131 -27.78 -8.70 -3.99
CA VAL A 131 -28.09 -7.83 -2.85
C VAL A 131 -26.88 -7.51 -1.97
N GLU A 132 -25.95 -8.45 -1.82
CA GLU A 132 -24.77 -8.29 -0.97
C GLU A 132 -23.73 -7.36 -1.62
N ILE A 133 -23.68 -7.36 -2.95
CA ILE A 133 -22.72 -6.56 -3.71
C ILE A 133 -23.29 -5.21 -4.18
N GLY A 134 -24.55 -4.92 -3.86
CA GLY A 134 -25.22 -3.67 -4.19
C GLY A 134 -25.47 -3.48 -5.69
N VAL A 135 -25.75 -4.55 -6.44
CA VAL A 135 -25.93 -4.51 -7.90
C VAL A 135 -27.30 -5.06 -8.31
N SER A 136 -27.94 -4.42 -9.29
CA SER A 136 -29.25 -4.85 -9.79
C SER A 136 -29.14 -6.10 -10.67
N ILE A 137 -30.24 -6.86 -10.74
CA ILE A 137 -30.30 -8.09 -11.56
C ILE A 137 -30.06 -7.77 -13.04
N GLU A 138 -30.59 -6.65 -13.55
CA GLU A 138 -30.37 -6.26 -14.95
C GLU A 138 -28.89 -6.06 -15.24
N LYS A 139 -28.14 -5.49 -14.29
CA LYS A 139 -26.71 -5.28 -14.44
C LYS A 139 -25.94 -6.60 -14.32
N MET A 140 -26.38 -7.51 -13.45
CA MET A 140 -25.84 -8.88 -13.38
C MET A 140 -26.02 -9.62 -14.71
N HIS A 141 -27.21 -9.55 -15.33
CA HIS A 141 -27.47 -10.11 -16.66
C HIS A 141 -26.54 -9.52 -17.73
N GLN A 142 -26.34 -8.19 -17.75
CA GLN A 142 -25.41 -7.53 -18.68
C GLN A 142 -23.96 -8.02 -18.54
N MET A 143 -23.56 -8.47 -17.35
CA MET A 143 -22.22 -9.01 -17.09
C MET A 143 -22.09 -10.50 -17.43
N GLY A 144 -23.19 -11.15 -17.80
CA GLY A 144 -23.25 -12.57 -18.17
C GLY A 144 -23.55 -13.52 -17.01
N TYR A 145 -24.18 -13.03 -15.93
CA TYR A 145 -24.75 -13.86 -14.86
C TYR A 145 -26.22 -14.10 -15.15
N LEU A 146 -26.57 -15.27 -15.70
CA LEU A 146 -27.93 -15.58 -16.17
C LEU A 146 -28.69 -16.53 -15.24
N SER A 147 -27.96 -17.38 -14.51
CA SER A 147 -28.52 -18.38 -13.62
C SER A 147 -27.82 -18.37 -12.28
N ASP A 148 -28.51 -18.90 -11.27
CA ASP A 148 -27.95 -19.18 -9.96
C ASP A 148 -27.14 -20.50 -9.95
N THR A 149 -26.59 -20.86 -8.79
CA THR A 149 -25.82 -22.09 -8.58
C THR A 149 -26.60 -23.38 -8.82
N GLN A 150 -27.93 -23.33 -8.82
CA GLN A 150 -28.81 -24.49 -9.07
C GLN A 150 -29.27 -24.55 -10.53
N GLY A 151 -28.80 -23.63 -11.38
CA GLY A 151 -29.20 -23.53 -12.78
C GLY A 151 -30.56 -22.86 -13.00
N LEU A 152 -31.17 -22.28 -11.97
CA LEU A 152 -32.42 -21.53 -12.12
C LEU A 152 -32.12 -20.12 -12.66
N PRO A 153 -33.00 -19.53 -13.49
CA PRO A 153 -32.84 -18.16 -13.97
C PRO A 153 -32.72 -17.15 -12.82
N LEU A 154 -31.81 -16.19 -12.97
CA LEU A 154 -31.58 -15.13 -11.98
C LEU A 154 -32.74 -14.11 -12.00
N THR A 155 -33.59 -14.17 -11.00
CA THR A 155 -34.81 -13.34 -10.87
C THR A 155 -34.97 -12.68 -9.50
N ASP A 156 -34.32 -13.22 -8.47
CA ASP A 156 -34.33 -12.68 -7.09
C ASP A 156 -32.91 -12.22 -6.70
N PRO A 157 -32.74 -11.01 -6.14
CA PRO A 157 -31.44 -10.50 -5.71
C PRO A 157 -30.79 -11.29 -4.56
N ASN A 158 -31.51 -12.20 -3.91
CA ASN A 158 -31.01 -13.11 -2.87
C ASN A 158 -30.52 -14.46 -3.43
N GLN A 159 -30.71 -14.73 -4.72
CA GLN A 159 -30.13 -15.93 -5.35
C GLN A 159 -28.60 -15.86 -5.31
N VAL A 160 -27.98 -17.01 -5.11
CA VAL A 160 -26.53 -17.16 -5.06
C VAL A 160 -26.03 -17.48 -6.47
N CYS A 161 -25.12 -16.67 -6.97
CA CYS A 161 -24.42 -16.89 -8.23
C CYS A 161 -22.97 -17.28 -7.97
N GLU A 162 -22.44 -18.19 -8.79
CA GLU A 162 -21.01 -18.51 -8.82
C GLU A 162 -20.24 -17.33 -9.43
N LEU A 163 -19.25 -16.82 -8.72
CA LEU A 163 -18.40 -15.70 -9.14
C LEU A 163 -17.45 -16.15 -10.25
N LYS A 164 -17.47 -15.47 -11.40
CA LYS A 164 -16.52 -15.75 -12.49
C LYS A 164 -15.09 -15.43 -12.04
N ILE A 165 -14.11 -16.21 -12.50
CA ILE A 165 -12.71 -16.17 -12.03
C ILE A 165 -12.09 -14.76 -11.96
N GLN A 166 -12.29 -13.91 -12.97
CA GLN A 166 -11.68 -12.57 -13.03
C GLN A 166 -12.61 -11.44 -12.58
N ASP A 167 -13.77 -11.77 -12.02
CA ASP A 167 -14.67 -10.77 -11.45
C ASP A 167 -14.28 -10.48 -9.99
N VAL A 168 -14.34 -9.21 -9.62
CA VAL A 168 -13.82 -8.69 -8.35
C VAL A 168 -14.88 -7.79 -7.70
N VAL A 169 -15.16 -8.04 -6.42
CA VAL A 169 -15.99 -7.19 -5.58
C VAL A 169 -15.05 -6.30 -4.76
N ILE A 170 -15.21 -4.98 -4.87
CA ILE A 170 -14.29 -4.01 -4.27
C ILE A 170 -14.95 -3.22 -3.13
N PRO A 171 -14.21 -2.67 -2.17
CA PRO A 171 -14.79 -1.83 -1.12
C PRO A 171 -15.53 -0.60 -1.68
N TRP A 172 -16.60 -0.14 -1.02
CA TRP A 172 -17.23 1.15 -1.36
C TRP A 172 -16.25 2.33 -1.27
N SER A 173 -15.28 2.26 -0.36
CA SER A 173 -14.19 3.23 -0.26
C SER A 173 -13.33 3.26 -1.53
N ALA A 174 -13.04 2.09 -2.11
CA ALA A 174 -12.37 1.97 -3.40
C ALA A 174 -13.22 2.53 -4.54
N GLY A 175 -14.51 2.19 -4.59
CA GLY A 175 -15.45 2.71 -5.59
C GLY A 175 -15.52 4.24 -5.60
N LYS A 176 -15.60 4.88 -4.43
CA LYS A 176 -15.57 6.35 -4.29
C LYS A 176 -14.26 6.95 -4.80
N TYR A 177 -13.13 6.31 -4.49
CA TYR A 177 -11.83 6.76 -4.98
C TYR A 177 -11.71 6.56 -6.50
N PHE A 178 -12.23 5.46 -7.04
CA PHE A 178 -12.23 5.17 -8.47
C PHE A 178 -13.10 6.13 -9.28
N ILE A 179 -14.19 6.69 -8.73
CA ILE A 179 -14.91 7.79 -9.38
C ILE A 179 -14.00 9.00 -9.57
N GLN A 180 -13.20 9.35 -8.55
CA GLN A 180 -12.27 10.48 -8.65
C GLN A 180 -11.20 10.21 -9.70
N ILE A 181 -10.68 8.97 -9.77
CA ILE A 181 -9.74 8.55 -10.81
C ILE A 181 -10.39 8.60 -12.19
N ALA A 182 -11.61 8.10 -12.36
CA ALA A 182 -12.35 8.13 -13.61
C ALA A 182 -12.56 9.57 -14.10
N ALA A 183 -12.96 10.49 -13.22
CA ALA A 183 -13.09 11.91 -13.53
C ALA A 183 -11.75 12.55 -13.91
N PHE A 184 -10.66 12.16 -13.25
CA PHE A 184 -9.31 12.57 -13.61
C PHE A 184 -8.91 12.08 -15.00
N ILE A 185 -9.18 10.82 -15.34
CA ILE A 185 -8.87 10.26 -16.66
C ILE A 185 -9.69 10.94 -17.75
N ASP A 186 -10.97 11.20 -17.52
CA ASP A 186 -11.82 11.92 -18.48
C ASP A 186 -11.31 13.36 -18.69
N ASP A 187 -10.99 14.10 -17.62
CA ASP A 187 -10.38 15.43 -17.70
C ASP A 187 -9.03 15.38 -18.46
N LEU A 188 -8.23 14.34 -18.21
CA LEU A 188 -6.93 14.15 -18.86
C LEU A 188 -7.10 13.89 -20.36
N LEU A 189 -8.04 13.05 -20.76
CA LEU A 189 -8.39 12.78 -22.15
C LEU A 189 -8.85 14.05 -22.86
N ILE A 190 -9.80 14.79 -22.28
CA ILE A 190 -10.37 16.00 -22.89
C ILE A 190 -9.33 17.13 -22.97
N ARG A 191 -8.65 17.43 -21.86
CA ARG A 191 -7.85 18.66 -21.74
C ARG A 191 -6.44 18.49 -22.27
N VAL A 192 -5.80 17.35 -22.03
CA VAL A 192 -4.41 17.11 -22.43
C VAL A 192 -4.34 16.37 -23.77
N TYR A 193 -5.08 15.27 -23.91
CA TYR A 193 -4.99 14.43 -25.10
C TYR A 193 -5.97 14.81 -26.23
N LYS A 194 -6.92 15.72 -25.96
CA LYS A 194 -7.96 16.16 -26.91
C LYS A 194 -8.80 15.00 -27.46
N GLN A 195 -9.14 14.06 -26.59
CA GLN A 195 -9.96 12.87 -26.86
C GLN A 195 -11.29 12.95 -26.11
N PRO A 196 -12.34 12.24 -26.55
CA PRO A 196 -13.59 12.14 -25.79
C PRO A 196 -13.36 11.47 -24.42
N PRO A 197 -14.22 11.73 -23.42
CA PRO A 197 -14.17 11.03 -22.13
C PRO A 197 -14.45 9.53 -22.33
N PHE A 198 -13.88 8.70 -21.46
CA PHE A 198 -14.01 7.25 -21.54
C PHE A 198 -14.99 6.71 -20.50
N TYR A 199 -14.88 7.12 -19.24
CA TYR A 199 -15.68 6.55 -18.15
C TYR A 199 -17.03 7.27 -18.00
N SER A 200 -17.02 8.61 -17.98
CA SER A 200 -18.20 9.44 -17.68
C SER A 200 -18.94 8.99 -16.41
N ALA A 201 -18.21 8.44 -15.44
CA ALA A 201 -18.77 7.83 -14.23
C ALA A 201 -19.11 8.91 -13.18
N LYS A 202 -20.40 9.06 -12.85
CA LYS A 202 -20.88 10.00 -11.82
C LYS A 202 -21.21 9.32 -10.50
N LYS A 203 -21.60 8.06 -10.56
CA LYS A 203 -21.96 7.25 -9.41
C LYS A 203 -21.14 5.96 -9.40
N VAL A 204 -21.10 5.30 -8.24
CA VAL A 204 -20.24 4.13 -8.01
C VAL A 204 -20.71 2.94 -8.84
N GLU A 205 -22.02 2.83 -9.04
CA GLU A 205 -22.66 1.78 -9.84
C GLU A 205 -22.24 1.85 -11.32
N ASN A 206 -21.86 3.02 -11.82
CA ASN A 206 -21.35 3.16 -13.18
C ASN A 206 -20.00 2.47 -13.38
N LEU A 207 -19.26 2.18 -12.31
CA LEU A 207 -17.98 1.45 -12.39
C LEU A 207 -18.18 -0.05 -12.61
N VAL A 208 -19.40 -0.58 -12.40
CA VAL A 208 -19.70 -2.01 -12.59
C VAL A 208 -19.55 -2.38 -14.06
N GLY A 209 -18.72 -3.39 -14.32
CA GLY A 209 -18.33 -3.85 -15.65
C GLY A 209 -17.04 -3.21 -16.19
N HIS A 210 -16.52 -2.16 -15.55
CA HIS A 210 -15.22 -1.62 -15.95
C HIS A 210 -14.07 -2.50 -15.48
N LEU A 211 -12.99 -2.47 -16.26
CA LEU A 211 -11.79 -3.25 -16.02
C LEU A 211 -10.85 -2.55 -15.03
N LEU A 212 -10.26 -3.35 -14.16
CA LEU A 212 -9.19 -2.98 -13.25
C LEU A 212 -8.01 -3.93 -13.39
N PHE A 213 -6.86 -3.52 -12.89
CA PHE A 213 -5.70 -4.38 -12.72
C PHE A 213 -5.45 -4.57 -11.23
N GLY A 214 -5.34 -5.82 -10.81
CA GLY A 214 -4.83 -6.18 -9.50
C GLY A 214 -3.32 -6.41 -9.57
N LEU A 215 -2.58 -5.87 -8.60
CA LEU A 215 -1.14 -6.01 -8.46
C LEU A 215 -0.81 -6.35 -7.01
N ALA A 216 -0.11 -7.46 -6.81
CA ALA A 216 0.43 -7.81 -5.51
C ALA A 216 1.75 -7.06 -5.23
N PRO A 217 1.99 -6.62 -3.99
CA PRO A 217 3.33 -6.24 -3.54
C PRO A 217 4.38 -7.31 -3.85
N HIS A 218 5.59 -6.87 -4.13
CA HIS A 218 6.74 -7.68 -4.54
C HIS A 218 6.54 -8.46 -5.84
N THR A 219 5.62 -8.02 -6.70
CA THR A 219 5.43 -8.58 -8.05
C THR A 219 5.49 -7.49 -9.11
N CYS A 220 5.58 -7.90 -10.38
CA CYS A 220 5.59 -7.00 -11.53
C CYS A 220 4.56 -7.37 -12.63
N ALA A 221 3.72 -8.37 -12.34
CA ALA A 221 2.67 -8.83 -13.23
C ALA A 221 1.31 -8.45 -12.64
N CYS A 222 0.54 -7.68 -13.39
CA CYS A 222 -0.83 -7.35 -13.05
C CYS A 222 -1.80 -8.33 -13.69
N ILE A 223 -2.85 -8.66 -12.95
CA ILE A 223 -3.93 -9.52 -13.45
C ILE A 223 -5.12 -8.63 -13.76
N LEU A 224 -5.67 -8.79 -14.97
CA LEU A 224 -6.91 -8.12 -15.35
C LEU A 224 -8.06 -8.65 -14.49
N GLY A 225 -8.89 -7.74 -13.99
CA GLY A 225 -10.14 -8.06 -13.33
C GLY A 225 -11.26 -7.13 -13.79
N ARG A 226 -12.49 -7.49 -13.50
CA ARG A 226 -13.69 -6.69 -13.80
C ARG A 226 -14.45 -6.42 -12.51
N VAL A 227 -14.85 -5.18 -12.30
CA VAL A 227 -15.65 -4.80 -11.13
C VAL A 227 -17.05 -5.37 -11.28
N VAL A 228 -17.44 -6.30 -10.41
CA VAL A 228 -18.79 -6.90 -10.42
C VAL A 228 -19.72 -6.26 -9.39
N GLY A 229 -19.19 -5.65 -8.34
CA GLY A 229 -19.97 -4.94 -7.33
C GLY A 229 -19.13 -4.45 -6.16
N PHE A 230 -19.79 -4.09 -5.06
CA PHE A 230 -19.18 -3.40 -3.93
C PHE A 230 -19.50 -4.04 -2.58
N THR A 231 -18.58 -3.91 -1.63
CA THR A 231 -18.78 -4.37 -0.25
C THR A 231 -18.55 -3.25 0.76
N ASP A 232 -19.26 -3.32 1.89
CA ASP A 232 -19.02 -2.46 3.06
C ASP A 232 -17.73 -2.83 3.82
N ARG A 233 -17.07 -3.93 3.43
CA ARG A 233 -15.81 -4.37 4.02
C ARG A 233 -14.63 -3.67 3.36
N ASN A 234 -13.59 -3.41 4.15
CA ASN A 234 -12.31 -2.91 3.65
C ASN A 234 -11.44 -4.07 3.09
N VAL A 235 -12.03 -4.86 2.20
CA VAL A 235 -11.44 -6.09 1.65
C VAL A 235 -11.74 -6.18 0.15
N ILE A 236 -10.77 -6.66 -0.63
CA ILE A 236 -10.97 -7.02 -2.04
C ILE A 236 -11.37 -8.50 -2.08
N TYR A 237 -12.63 -8.75 -2.40
CA TYR A 237 -13.13 -10.10 -2.62
C TYR A 237 -12.95 -10.49 -4.08
N ALA A 238 -12.30 -11.61 -4.33
CA ALA A 238 -12.22 -12.20 -5.65
C ALA A 238 -12.03 -13.70 -5.57
N HIS A 239 -12.11 -14.35 -6.73
CA HIS A 239 -11.88 -15.77 -6.83
C HIS A 239 -10.47 -16.16 -6.31
N PRO A 240 -10.30 -17.26 -5.54
CA PRO A 240 -9.00 -17.73 -5.05
C PRO A 240 -7.94 -17.83 -6.15
N VAL A 241 -8.32 -18.32 -7.33
CA VAL A 241 -7.45 -18.40 -8.52
C VAL A 241 -6.96 -17.02 -8.96
N TRP A 242 -7.78 -15.97 -8.89
CA TRP A 242 -7.36 -14.61 -9.23
C TRP A 242 -6.41 -14.00 -8.20
N HIS A 243 -6.60 -14.31 -6.91
CA HIS A 243 -5.61 -13.96 -5.88
C HIS A 243 -4.29 -14.70 -6.10
N SER A 244 -4.34 -16.01 -6.32
CA SER A 244 -3.14 -16.81 -6.55
C SER A 244 -2.41 -16.47 -7.86
N ALA A 245 -3.11 -16.03 -8.90
CA ALA A 245 -2.49 -15.52 -10.14
C ALA A 245 -1.61 -14.29 -9.87
N LYS A 246 -1.93 -13.48 -8.84
CA LYS A 246 -1.09 -12.38 -8.36
C LYS A 246 0.01 -12.83 -7.40
N ARG A 247 0.18 -14.12 -7.16
CA ARG A 247 1.08 -14.71 -6.16
C ARG A 247 0.67 -14.38 -4.71
N ARG A 248 -0.60 -14.63 -4.39
CA ARG A 248 -1.19 -14.37 -3.06
C ARG A 248 -1.98 -15.57 -2.55
N ASP A 249 -1.83 -15.84 -1.27
CA ASP A 249 -2.43 -16.97 -0.56
C ASP A 249 -3.60 -16.56 0.34
N CYS A 250 -3.93 -15.26 0.40
CA CYS A 250 -4.99 -14.68 1.23
C CYS A 250 -4.85 -14.95 2.74
N ASP A 251 -3.62 -14.90 3.27
CA ASP A 251 -3.29 -15.07 4.69
C ASP A 251 -3.21 -13.73 5.45
N GLY A 252 -3.91 -12.70 4.96
CA GLY A 252 -3.87 -11.33 5.48
C GLY A 252 -3.02 -10.37 4.63
N ASP A 253 -2.60 -10.81 3.45
CA ASP A 253 -1.91 -9.98 2.47
C ASP A 253 -2.77 -8.81 1.96
N GLU A 254 -2.09 -7.73 1.57
CA GLU A 254 -2.70 -6.59 0.87
C GLU A 254 -2.43 -6.68 -0.64
N ASP A 255 -3.43 -6.30 -1.42
CA ASP A 255 -3.36 -6.15 -2.87
C ASP A 255 -3.64 -4.70 -3.26
N ALA A 256 -2.98 -4.24 -4.33
CA ALA A 256 -3.24 -2.96 -4.96
C ALA A 256 -4.17 -3.15 -6.16
N ILE A 257 -5.23 -2.36 -6.26
CA ILE A 257 -6.08 -2.27 -7.45
C ILE A 257 -5.94 -0.92 -8.13
N MET A 258 -5.96 -0.92 -9.46
CA MET A 258 -5.81 0.25 -10.32
C MET A 258 -6.84 0.21 -11.45
N LEU A 259 -7.44 1.33 -11.81
CA LEU A 259 -8.34 1.39 -12.97
C LEU A 259 -7.58 1.08 -14.26
N GLY A 260 -8.18 0.27 -15.14
CA GLY A 260 -7.49 -0.25 -16.32
C GLY A 260 -6.86 0.84 -17.20
N LEU A 261 -7.61 1.90 -17.51
CA LEU A 261 -7.12 2.97 -18.39
C LEU A 261 -6.11 3.90 -17.69
N ASP A 262 -6.18 4.07 -16.37
CA ASP A 262 -5.17 4.81 -15.60
C ASP A 262 -3.81 4.12 -15.72
N THR A 263 -3.79 2.80 -15.51
CA THR A 263 -2.59 1.98 -15.65
C THR A 263 -1.97 2.12 -17.03
N LEU A 264 -2.77 2.16 -18.10
CA LEU A 264 -2.27 2.26 -19.48
C LEU A 264 -1.76 3.67 -19.84
N LEU A 265 -2.46 4.73 -19.41
CA LEU A 265 -2.13 6.10 -19.80
C LEU A 265 -1.01 6.74 -18.97
N ASN A 266 -0.90 6.36 -17.69
CA ASN A 266 -0.05 7.07 -16.73
C ASN A 266 1.20 6.29 -16.33
N PHE A 267 1.23 4.99 -16.55
CA PHE A 267 2.43 4.20 -16.32
C PHE A 267 3.55 4.53 -17.31
N SER A 268 4.78 4.61 -16.82
CA SER A 268 5.97 4.54 -17.67
C SER A 268 7.15 3.93 -16.94
N ARG A 269 7.87 3.02 -17.61
CA ARG A 269 9.13 2.45 -17.10
C ARG A 269 10.18 3.53 -16.81
N ILE A 270 10.11 4.67 -17.50
CA ILE A 270 11.03 5.81 -17.32
C ILE A 270 10.87 6.42 -15.92
N PHE A 271 9.71 6.29 -15.27
CA PHE A 271 9.49 6.85 -13.93
C PHE A 271 10.03 5.97 -12.80
N LEU A 272 10.34 4.71 -13.10
CA LEU A 272 10.78 3.76 -12.09
C LEU A 272 12.13 4.17 -11.49
N PRO A 273 12.33 3.98 -10.17
CA PRO A 273 13.60 4.23 -9.52
C PRO A 273 14.74 3.42 -10.16
N ALA A 274 15.90 4.05 -10.34
CA ALA A 274 17.08 3.37 -10.91
C ALA A 274 17.76 2.37 -9.94
N GLN A 275 17.33 2.33 -8.67
CA GLN A 275 17.89 1.44 -7.66
C GLN A 275 17.40 0.01 -7.83
N ILE A 276 18.17 -0.95 -7.30
CA ILE A 276 17.80 -2.37 -7.28
C ILE A 276 16.44 -2.51 -6.57
N GLY A 277 15.51 -3.23 -7.19
CA GLY A 277 14.14 -3.37 -6.71
C GLY A 277 13.17 -2.25 -7.14
N GLY A 278 13.63 -1.24 -7.89
CA GLY A 278 12.76 -0.17 -8.40
C GLY A 278 11.63 -0.65 -9.34
N ILE A 279 11.82 -1.81 -9.97
CA ILE A 279 10.86 -2.46 -10.87
C ILE A 279 9.78 -3.23 -10.10
N MET A 280 10.05 -3.61 -8.85
CA MET A 280 9.08 -4.33 -8.02
C MET A 280 7.92 -3.40 -7.69
N ASP A 281 6.73 -3.98 -7.60
CA ASP A 281 5.46 -3.27 -7.42
C ASP A 281 5.19 -2.30 -8.57
N ALA A 282 5.46 -2.68 -9.82
CA ALA A 282 5.10 -1.89 -10.99
C ALA A 282 4.39 -2.78 -12.03
N PRO A 283 3.39 -2.26 -12.76
CA PRO A 283 2.62 -3.01 -13.75
C PRO A 283 3.45 -3.21 -15.04
N ILE A 284 4.52 -4.00 -14.98
CA ILE A 284 5.42 -4.24 -16.12
C ILE A 284 4.79 -5.19 -17.12
N LEU A 285 4.14 -6.23 -16.62
CA LEU A 285 3.44 -7.25 -17.41
C LEU A 285 1.95 -7.20 -17.07
N LEU A 286 1.11 -7.34 -18.09
CA LEU A 286 -0.34 -7.41 -17.94
C LEU A 286 -0.79 -8.80 -18.39
N ILE A 287 -1.49 -9.51 -17.52
CA ILE A 287 -2.05 -10.83 -17.79
C ILE A 287 -3.56 -10.66 -18.00
N PRO A 288 -4.04 -10.74 -19.25
CA PRO A 288 -5.45 -10.52 -19.57
C PRO A 288 -6.33 -11.71 -19.19
N PHE A 289 -5.79 -12.94 -19.25
CA PHE A 289 -6.52 -14.17 -18.98
C PHE A 289 -5.80 -14.99 -17.93
N VAL A 290 -6.53 -15.44 -16.91
CA VAL A 290 -5.95 -16.26 -15.84
C VAL A 290 -6.01 -17.73 -16.23
N ASN A 291 -4.83 -18.36 -16.34
CA ASN A 291 -4.70 -19.80 -16.53
C ASN A 291 -4.61 -20.49 -15.17
N THR A 292 -5.61 -21.31 -14.83
CA THR A 292 -5.69 -22.07 -13.58
C THR A 292 -4.52 -23.05 -13.40
N LYS A 293 -3.87 -23.49 -14.47
CA LYS A 293 -2.69 -24.37 -14.38
C LYS A 293 -1.43 -23.65 -13.92
N GLU A 294 -1.35 -22.34 -14.13
CA GLU A 294 -0.14 -21.53 -13.86
C GLU A 294 -0.16 -20.85 -12.48
N VAL A 295 -1.29 -20.91 -11.77
CA VAL A 295 -1.38 -20.36 -10.41
C VAL A 295 -0.64 -21.23 -9.40
N GLN A 296 -0.49 -20.72 -8.17
CA GLN A 296 0.25 -21.41 -7.13
C GLN A 296 -0.52 -22.64 -6.61
N ARG A 297 0.23 -23.58 -6.05
CA ARG A 297 -0.29 -24.84 -5.51
C ARG A 297 -1.39 -24.63 -4.46
N GLN A 298 -1.32 -23.57 -3.67
CA GLN A 298 -2.30 -23.24 -2.63
C GLN A 298 -3.72 -23.11 -3.21
N ALA A 299 -3.86 -22.52 -4.41
CA ALA A 299 -5.15 -22.46 -5.09
C ALA A 299 -5.56 -23.82 -5.68
N HIS A 300 -4.60 -24.68 -6.05
CA HIS A 300 -4.89 -26.04 -6.53
C HIS A 300 -5.42 -26.96 -5.42
N ASP A 301 -5.00 -26.71 -4.17
CA ASP A 301 -5.44 -27.43 -2.99
C ASP A 301 -6.76 -26.87 -2.40
N PHE A 302 -7.41 -25.91 -3.09
CA PHE A 302 -8.69 -25.34 -2.68
C PHE A 302 -9.83 -26.34 -2.91
N ASP A 303 -10.63 -26.56 -1.88
CA ASP A 303 -11.77 -27.49 -1.88
C ASP A 303 -13.03 -26.80 -2.42
N VAL A 304 -13.71 -27.51 -3.32
CA VAL A 304 -14.89 -27.02 -4.05
C VAL A 304 -16.10 -27.95 -3.89
N SER A 305 -16.05 -28.84 -2.92
CA SER A 305 -17.12 -29.81 -2.62
C SER A 305 -18.35 -29.13 -1.98
N ALA A 306 -19.55 -29.52 -2.39
CA ALA A 306 -20.79 -29.07 -1.74
C ALA A 306 -20.99 -29.71 -0.36
N THR A 307 -20.61 -30.98 -0.22
CA THR A 307 -20.65 -31.73 1.03
C THR A 307 -19.45 -32.66 1.09
N TYR A 308 -18.95 -32.91 2.30
CA TYR A 308 -17.83 -33.83 2.47
C TYR A 308 -18.28 -35.29 2.52
N PRO A 309 -17.55 -36.21 1.88
CA PRO A 309 -17.90 -37.62 1.89
C PRO A 309 -17.75 -38.19 3.31
N VAL A 310 -18.61 -39.16 3.67
CA VAL A 310 -18.56 -39.83 4.98
C VAL A 310 -17.18 -40.46 5.25
N GLU A 311 -16.52 -40.94 4.21
CA GLU A 311 -15.17 -41.51 4.28
C GLU A 311 -14.14 -40.50 4.80
N PHE A 312 -14.25 -39.23 4.41
CA PHE A 312 -13.38 -38.17 4.91
C PHE A 312 -13.47 -38.06 6.43
N TYR A 313 -14.67 -37.96 6.98
CA TYR A 313 -14.88 -37.88 8.43
C TYR A 313 -14.32 -39.10 9.16
N LYS A 314 -14.50 -40.31 8.64
CA LYS A 314 -13.92 -41.53 9.24
C LYS A 314 -12.38 -41.49 9.27
N LYS A 315 -11.75 -41.10 8.16
CA LYS A 315 -10.29 -40.96 8.06
C LYS A 315 -9.71 -39.90 9.00
N THR A 316 -10.48 -38.85 9.33
CA THR A 316 -10.03 -37.86 10.34
C THR A 316 -9.91 -38.47 11.75
N LEU A 317 -10.76 -39.43 12.11
CA LEU A 317 -10.68 -40.14 13.40
C LEU A 317 -9.43 -41.04 13.47
N GLU A 318 -9.02 -41.59 12.33
CA GLU A 318 -7.79 -42.37 12.17
C GLU A 318 -6.53 -41.50 12.13
N LYS A 319 -6.68 -40.16 12.15
CA LYS A 319 -5.59 -39.17 12.04
C LYS A 319 -4.77 -39.33 10.76
N LEU A 320 -5.43 -39.67 9.66
CA LEU A 320 -4.79 -39.76 8.36
C LEU A 320 -4.24 -38.40 7.92
N ASP A 321 -3.05 -38.39 7.32
CA ASP A 321 -2.46 -37.19 6.74
C ASP A 321 -3.32 -36.59 5.61
N ALA A 322 -3.24 -35.28 5.41
CA ALA A 322 -4.05 -34.56 4.42
C ALA A 322 -3.78 -34.98 2.96
N ARG A 323 -2.57 -35.42 2.62
CA ARG A 323 -2.21 -35.80 1.23
C ARG A 323 -2.98 -37.03 0.71
N PRO A 324 -3.00 -38.18 1.42
CA PRO A 324 -3.85 -39.30 1.00
C PRO A 324 -5.35 -38.99 1.15
N ALA A 325 -5.73 -38.09 2.06
CA ALA A 325 -7.11 -37.62 2.18
C ALA A 325 -7.54 -36.71 1.02
N SER A 326 -6.64 -36.00 0.35
CA SER A 326 -7.02 -35.11 -0.76
C SER A 326 -7.59 -35.90 -1.95
N ALA A 327 -7.18 -37.15 -2.14
CA ALA A 327 -7.66 -38.00 -3.24
C ALA A 327 -9.16 -38.32 -3.19
N ILE A 328 -9.79 -38.24 -2.01
CA ILE A 328 -11.24 -38.45 -1.84
C ILE A 328 -12.05 -37.14 -1.88
N MET A 329 -11.37 -35.99 -1.91
CA MET A 329 -11.99 -34.67 -1.93
C MET A 329 -12.03 -34.10 -3.35
N ASP A 330 -12.97 -33.21 -3.58
CA ASP A 330 -13.03 -32.43 -4.83
C ASP A 330 -12.26 -31.13 -4.66
N ILE A 331 -11.06 -31.09 -5.25
CA ILE A 331 -10.14 -29.95 -5.20
C ILE A 331 -9.88 -29.44 -6.61
N ILE A 332 -9.52 -28.16 -6.73
CA ILE A 332 -9.26 -27.51 -8.04
C ILE A 332 -8.22 -28.29 -8.86
N SER A 333 -7.20 -28.88 -8.21
CA SER A 333 -6.17 -29.67 -8.90
C SER A 333 -6.74 -30.84 -9.72
N HIS A 334 -7.81 -31.47 -9.25
CA HIS A 334 -8.47 -32.61 -9.92
C HIS A 334 -9.27 -32.18 -11.16
N ARG A 335 -9.63 -30.88 -11.24
CA ARG A 335 -10.41 -30.31 -12.34
C ARG A 335 -9.54 -29.66 -13.42
N LEU A 336 -8.22 -29.56 -13.21
CA LEU A 336 -7.32 -28.90 -14.16
C LEU A 336 -7.33 -29.58 -15.54
N GLY A 337 -7.47 -28.76 -16.59
CA GLY A 337 -7.51 -29.24 -17.97
C GLY A 337 -8.89 -29.66 -18.48
N THR A 338 -9.93 -29.58 -17.65
CA THR A 338 -11.33 -29.67 -18.07
C THR A 338 -12.02 -28.31 -17.95
N GLU A 339 -13.25 -28.16 -18.45
CA GLU A 339 -14.03 -26.92 -18.33
C GLU A 339 -14.38 -26.60 -16.86
N ALA A 340 -14.51 -27.63 -16.03
CA ALA A 340 -14.81 -27.52 -14.60
C ALA A 340 -13.72 -26.82 -13.76
N GLN A 341 -12.58 -26.44 -14.36
CA GLN A 341 -11.58 -25.60 -13.70
C GLN A 341 -12.00 -24.13 -13.55
N TYR A 342 -13.02 -23.70 -14.30
CA TYR A 342 -13.48 -22.30 -14.31
C TYR A 342 -14.85 -22.10 -13.66
N GLU A 343 -15.64 -23.17 -13.54
CA GLU A 343 -17.02 -23.13 -13.05
C GLU A 343 -17.45 -24.45 -12.38
N GLY A 344 -18.60 -24.44 -11.71
CA GLY A 344 -19.15 -25.57 -10.98
C GLY A 344 -18.57 -25.73 -9.58
N PHE A 345 -18.04 -24.68 -8.97
CA PHE A 345 -17.58 -24.69 -7.59
C PHE A 345 -18.75 -24.64 -6.62
N GLN A 346 -18.58 -25.27 -5.47
CA GLN A 346 -19.59 -25.33 -4.42
C GLN A 346 -18.95 -24.96 -3.08
N PHE A 347 -19.79 -24.86 -2.05
CA PHE A 347 -19.38 -24.56 -0.69
C PHE A 347 -20.22 -25.38 0.30
N THR A 348 -19.66 -25.65 1.47
CA THR A 348 -20.32 -26.51 2.48
C THR A 348 -21.25 -25.74 3.40
N THR A 349 -20.85 -24.53 3.81
CA THR A 349 -21.56 -23.76 4.83
C THR A 349 -22.10 -22.47 4.23
N PRO A 350 -23.44 -22.32 4.11
CA PRO A 350 -24.03 -21.08 3.62
C PRO A 350 -23.83 -19.94 4.63
N CYS A 351 -23.62 -18.73 4.13
CA CYS A 351 -23.65 -17.51 4.93
C CYS A 351 -24.88 -16.67 4.58
N SER A 352 -25.42 -15.96 5.58
CA SER A 352 -26.56 -15.05 5.36
C SER A 352 -26.14 -13.84 4.54
N SER A 353 -24.99 -13.23 4.86
CA SER A 353 -24.38 -12.13 4.13
C SER A 353 -22.87 -12.08 4.34
N ILE A 354 -22.11 -11.86 3.25
CA ILE A 354 -20.67 -11.55 3.32
C ILE A 354 -20.37 -10.23 4.04
N ASN A 355 -21.36 -9.35 4.18
CA ASN A 355 -21.25 -8.06 4.86
C ASN A 355 -21.73 -8.10 6.33
N LEU A 356 -22.05 -9.28 6.89
CA LEU A 356 -22.49 -9.39 8.28
C LEU A 356 -21.31 -9.32 9.26
N GLY A 357 -21.43 -8.53 10.34
CA GLY A 357 -20.39 -8.32 11.36
C GLY A 357 -19.77 -6.90 11.37
N ASN A 358 -18.69 -6.71 12.13
CA ASN A 358 -18.03 -5.40 12.27
C ASN A 358 -17.18 -5.05 11.04
N ALA A 359 -17.39 -3.86 10.46
CA ALA A 359 -16.67 -3.42 9.25
C ALA A 359 -15.24 -2.96 9.54
N ASP A 360 -15.03 -2.37 10.72
CA ASP A 360 -13.74 -1.88 11.17
C ASP A 360 -13.32 -2.56 12.47
N SER A 361 -12.02 -2.82 12.57
CA SER A 361 -11.42 -3.32 13.80
C SER A 361 -11.37 -2.20 14.84
N SER A 362 -11.81 -2.49 16.08
CA SER A 362 -11.67 -1.60 17.23
C SER A 362 -10.21 -1.16 17.46
N TYR A 363 -9.23 -1.95 16.98
CA TYR A 363 -7.81 -1.57 17.03
C TYR A 363 -7.50 -0.21 16.37
N LYS A 364 -8.28 0.19 15.35
CA LYS A 364 -8.11 1.49 14.66
C LYS A 364 -8.69 2.66 15.46
N GLU A 365 -9.64 2.41 16.35
CA GLU A 365 -10.31 3.45 17.13
C GLU A 365 -9.43 3.96 18.28
N PHE A 366 -8.59 3.08 18.84
CA PHE A 366 -7.67 3.45 19.91
C PHE A 366 -6.46 4.25 19.40
N LYS A 367 -6.26 5.45 19.96
CA LYS A 367 -5.15 6.34 19.56
C LYS A 367 -3.83 5.97 20.24
N SER A 368 -3.87 5.57 21.52
CA SER A 368 -2.65 5.29 22.29
C SER A 368 -2.32 3.80 22.30
N MET A 369 -1.01 3.49 22.42
CA MET A 369 -0.55 2.10 22.55
C MET A 369 -0.98 1.50 23.90
N ILE A 370 -1.01 2.31 24.95
CA ILE A 370 -1.39 1.87 26.30
C ILE A 370 -2.85 1.42 26.31
N ASP A 371 -3.76 2.17 25.67
CA ASP A 371 -5.16 1.78 25.55
C ASP A 371 -5.31 0.45 24.79
N LYS A 372 -4.54 0.28 23.71
CA LYS A 372 -4.53 -0.98 22.93
C LYS A 372 -4.06 -2.15 23.76
N LEU A 373 -3.01 -1.95 24.56
CA LEU A 373 -2.48 -2.96 25.47
C LEU A 373 -3.51 -3.34 26.54
N HIS A 374 -4.13 -2.35 27.18
CA HIS A 374 -5.16 -2.60 28.19
C HIS A 374 -6.34 -3.37 27.60
N MET A 375 -6.78 -3.00 26.40
CA MET A 375 -7.90 -3.68 25.74
C MET A 375 -7.56 -5.10 25.29
N GLN A 376 -6.34 -5.33 24.81
CA GLN A 376 -5.86 -6.68 24.50
C GLN A 376 -5.88 -7.57 25.76
N LEU A 377 -5.46 -7.04 26.90
CA LEU A 377 -5.39 -7.80 28.15
C LEU A 377 -6.77 -8.02 28.78
N GLU A 378 -7.63 -7.00 28.78
CA GLU A 378 -9.01 -7.11 29.24
C GLU A 378 -9.79 -8.15 28.41
N LEU A 379 -9.55 -8.20 27.10
CA LEU A 379 -10.11 -9.26 26.26
C LEU A 379 -9.56 -10.63 26.65
N GLY A 380 -8.25 -10.72 26.94
CA GLY A 380 -7.63 -11.94 27.43
C GLY A 380 -8.24 -12.45 28.75
N GLU A 381 -8.48 -11.55 29.70
CA GLU A 381 -9.13 -11.87 30.99
C GLU A 381 -10.56 -12.40 30.85
N ARG A 382 -11.25 -12.06 29.75
CA ARG A 382 -12.62 -12.51 29.47
C ARG A 382 -12.67 -13.87 28.76
N ILE A 383 -11.57 -14.34 28.17
CA ILE A 383 -11.54 -15.56 27.35
C ILE A 383 -10.92 -16.70 28.15
N ASP A 384 -11.72 -17.74 28.43
CA ASP A 384 -11.29 -18.92 29.19
C ASP A 384 -10.08 -19.66 28.58
N ALA A 385 -9.97 -19.69 27.26
CA ALA A 385 -8.87 -20.32 26.55
C ALA A 385 -7.53 -19.54 26.62
N VAL A 386 -7.50 -18.33 27.18
CA VAL A 386 -6.33 -17.44 27.19
C VAL A 386 -5.73 -17.35 28.59
N ASP A 387 -4.47 -17.76 28.71
CA ASP A 387 -3.65 -17.51 29.90
C ASP A 387 -3.14 -16.06 29.86
N ASP A 388 -3.86 -15.18 30.54
CA ASP A 388 -3.61 -13.74 30.69
C ASP A 388 -2.20 -13.45 31.24
N ARG A 389 -1.76 -14.20 32.25
CA ARG A 389 -0.42 -14.09 32.84
C ARG A 389 0.66 -14.38 31.81
N ARG A 390 0.48 -15.42 31.00
CA ARG A 390 1.42 -15.76 29.92
C ARG A 390 1.43 -14.72 28.80
N VAL A 391 0.28 -14.14 28.46
CA VAL A 391 0.18 -13.05 27.49
C VAL A 391 0.91 -11.80 28.01
N ALA A 392 0.61 -11.36 29.25
CA ALA A 392 1.28 -10.24 29.90
C ALA A 392 2.81 -10.44 29.95
N LEU A 393 3.26 -11.64 30.32
CA LEU A 393 4.68 -11.99 30.34
C LEU A 393 5.33 -11.88 28.94
N LYS A 394 4.66 -12.38 27.90
CA LYS A 394 5.15 -12.26 26.51
C LYS A 394 5.28 -10.79 26.12
N VAL A 395 4.22 -10.00 26.33
CA VAL A 395 4.20 -8.58 25.95
C VAL A 395 5.29 -7.79 26.65
N LEU A 396 5.47 -8.02 27.96
CA LEU A 396 6.53 -7.39 28.75
C LEU A 396 7.92 -7.70 28.14
N ASN A 397 8.21 -8.96 27.83
CA ASN A 397 9.52 -9.36 27.33
C ASN A 397 9.80 -8.92 25.89
N THR A 398 8.87 -9.18 24.96
CA THR A 398 9.13 -9.01 23.53
C THR A 398 9.01 -7.56 23.09
N HIS A 399 8.12 -6.79 23.71
CA HIS A 399 7.83 -5.42 23.33
C HIS A 399 8.39 -4.42 24.34
N LEU A 400 7.86 -4.39 25.58
CA LEU A 400 8.14 -3.27 26.50
C LEU A 400 9.60 -3.25 26.97
N MET A 401 10.09 -4.34 27.55
CA MET A 401 11.46 -4.43 28.07
C MET A 401 12.51 -4.22 26.99
N ARG A 402 12.24 -4.75 25.78
CA ARG A 402 13.11 -4.59 24.62
C ARG A 402 13.17 -3.13 24.16
N ASP A 403 12.04 -2.44 24.15
CA ASP A 403 11.96 -1.03 23.73
C ASP A 403 12.58 -0.10 24.79
N ILE A 404 12.29 -0.31 26.08
CA ILE A 404 12.87 0.47 27.19
C ILE A 404 14.40 0.34 27.20
N ALA A 405 14.93 -0.89 27.21
CA ALA A 405 16.37 -1.13 27.22
C ALA A 405 17.03 -0.66 25.91
N GLY A 406 16.35 -0.82 24.78
CA GLY A 406 16.80 -0.34 23.47
C GLY A 406 16.91 1.18 23.43
N ASN A 407 15.90 1.90 23.90
CA ASN A 407 15.89 3.36 23.95
C ASN A 407 16.91 3.90 24.95
N LEU A 408 17.11 3.23 26.10
CA LEU A 408 18.13 3.61 27.08
C LEU A 408 19.54 3.50 26.50
N ARG A 409 19.86 2.36 25.84
CA ARG A 409 21.13 2.16 25.13
C ARG A 409 21.30 3.13 23.96
N ALA A 410 20.24 3.40 23.21
CA ALA A 410 20.27 4.36 22.11
C ALA A 410 20.53 5.77 22.63
N PHE A 411 19.94 6.15 23.77
CA PHE A 411 20.14 7.46 24.38
C PHE A 411 21.59 7.70 24.81
N SER A 412 22.27 6.69 25.37
CA SER A 412 23.67 6.82 25.80
C SER A 412 24.66 6.83 24.62
N THR A 413 24.29 6.26 23.48
CA THR A 413 25.16 6.13 22.29
C THR A 413 24.78 7.05 21.11
N GLN A 414 23.74 7.88 21.27
CA GLN A 414 23.19 8.66 20.16
C GLN A 414 24.14 9.72 19.61
N GLY A 415 23.91 10.06 18.33
CA GLY A 415 24.47 11.25 17.71
C GLY A 415 23.56 12.47 17.84
N PHE A 416 24.05 13.60 17.37
CA PHE A 416 23.35 14.89 17.33
C PHE A 416 22.97 15.25 15.91
N ARG A 417 21.80 15.86 15.73
CA ARG A 417 21.34 16.36 14.42
C ARG A 417 21.12 17.86 14.49
N CYS A 418 21.56 18.58 13.46
CA CYS A 418 21.20 19.98 13.31
C CYS A 418 19.76 20.13 12.81
N LYS A 419 18.94 20.95 13.47
CA LYS A 419 17.55 21.21 13.05
C LYS A 419 17.45 21.88 11.68
N SER A 420 18.37 22.79 11.36
CA SER A 420 18.33 23.57 10.11
C SER A 420 18.83 22.77 8.88
N CYS A 421 20.03 22.19 8.95
CA CYS A 421 20.65 21.52 7.79
C CYS A 421 20.57 19.99 7.82
N ASN A 422 20.00 19.39 8.87
CA ASN A 422 19.91 17.93 9.06
C ASN A 422 21.24 17.15 9.06
N LYS A 423 22.38 17.85 9.12
CA LYS A 423 23.69 17.20 9.26
C LYS A 423 23.77 16.47 10.60
N LYS A 424 24.26 15.23 10.56
CA LYS A 424 24.43 14.35 11.71
C LYS A 424 25.86 14.43 12.21
N PHE A 425 26.03 14.47 13.53
CA PHE A 425 27.31 14.52 14.22
C PHE A 425 27.36 13.39 15.24
N ARG A 426 28.46 12.62 15.26
CA ARG A 426 28.64 11.55 16.26
C ARG A 426 28.81 12.11 17.68
N ARG A 427 29.44 13.28 17.82
CA ARG A 427 29.67 13.97 19.10
C ARG A 427 29.19 15.41 18.99
N LEU A 428 28.84 16.01 20.12
CA LEU A 428 28.48 17.42 20.15
C LEU A 428 29.75 18.27 19.85
N PRO A 429 29.75 19.13 18.82
CA PRO A 429 30.81 20.09 18.61
C PRO A 429 30.96 21.01 19.82
N LEU A 430 32.20 21.31 20.22
CA LEU A 430 32.49 22.14 21.40
C LEU A 430 31.85 23.54 21.34
N GLN A 431 31.66 24.07 20.14
CA GLN A 431 30.96 25.35 19.93
C GLN A 431 29.46 25.31 20.26
N GLY A 432 28.88 24.13 20.52
CA GLY A 432 27.45 23.94 20.81
C GLY A 432 26.49 24.23 19.64
N LYS A 433 27.02 24.68 18.50
CA LYS A 433 26.28 25.02 17.26
C LYS A 433 26.75 24.17 16.10
N CYS A 434 25.92 24.07 15.06
CA CYS A 434 26.29 23.36 13.85
C CYS A 434 27.42 24.12 13.10
N PRO A 435 28.58 23.50 12.84
CA PRO A 435 29.70 24.17 12.15
C PRO A 435 29.39 24.54 10.70
N SER A 436 28.36 23.93 10.07
CA SER A 436 28.01 24.21 8.67
C SER A 436 26.93 25.29 8.48
N CYS A 437 26.10 25.57 9.49
CA CYS A 437 24.99 26.53 9.34
C CYS A 437 24.66 27.34 10.59
N GLY A 438 25.41 27.20 11.68
CA GLY A 438 25.15 27.88 12.95
C GLY A 438 23.90 27.41 13.72
N GLY A 439 23.10 26.49 13.15
CA GLY A 439 21.85 26.01 13.74
C GLY A 439 22.01 25.22 15.03
N LYS A 440 20.92 25.15 15.81
CA LYS A 440 20.84 24.39 17.06
C LYS A 440 20.93 22.89 16.81
N LEU A 441 21.75 22.22 17.61
CA LEU A 441 21.88 20.77 17.63
C LEU A 441 20.90 20.18 18.62
N THR A 442 20.26 19.08 18.24
CA THR A 442 19.33 18.35 19.10
C THR A 442 19.65 16.87 19.14
N LEU A 443 19.30 16.26 20.27
CA LEU A 443 19.30 14.82 20.47
C LEU A 443 18.30 14.16 19.51
N THR A 444 18.58 12.91 19.16
CA THR A 444 17.68 12.08 18.35
C THR A 444 16.70 11.30 19.22
N VAL A 445 17.13 10.91 20.42
CA VAL A 445 16.34 10.19 21.43
C VAL A 445 16.24 11.09 22.67
N TYR A 446 15.03 11.26 23.16
CA TYR A 446 14.73 12.10 24.33
C TYR A 446 14.33 11.23 25.53
N ARG A 447 14.51 11.77 26.74
CA ARG A 447 14.12 11.14 28.02
C ARG A 447 12.70 10.57 27.99
N GLY A 448 11.73 11.35 27.51
CA GLY A 448 10.33 10.92 27.45
C GLY A 448 10.09 9.69 26.54
N GLY A 449 11.00 9.41 25.59
CA GLY A 449 10.93 8.19 24.80
C GLY A 449 11.28 6.93 25.59
N ILE A 450 12.16 7.05 26.59
CA ILE A 450 12.53 5.94 27.49
C ILE A 450 11.43 5.73 28.54
N GLU A 451 10.93 6.82 29.14
CA GLU A 451 9.96 6.75 30.24
C GLU A 451 8.54 6.35 29.79
N LYS A 452 8.23 6.46 28.50
CA LYS A 452 6.90 6.25 27.92
C LYS A 452 6.22 4.95 28.36
N TYR A 453 6.98 3.86 28.50
CA TYR A 453 6.44 2.53 28.77
C TYR A 453 6.79 1.97 30.15
N LEU A 454 7.55 2.70 30.97
CA LEU A 454 7.94 2.22 32.30
C LEU A 454 6.74 1.98 33.21
N VAL A 455 5.78 2.91 33.19
CA VAL A 455 4.58 2.84 34.03
C VAL A 455 3.73 1.64 33.64
N ALA A 456 3.40 1.51 32.35
CA ALA A 456 2.64 0.37 31.83
C ALA A 456 3.35 -0.98 32.07
N ALA A 457 4.68 -1.02 31.94
CA ALA A 457 5.46 -2.24 32.22
C ALA A 457 5.40 -2.62 33.71
N GLN A 458 5.43 -1.63 34.61
CA GLN A 458 5.29 -1.87 36.04
C GLN A 458 3.88 -2.36 36.39
N GLU A 459 2.84 -1.68 35.89
CA GLU A 459 1.44 -2.06 36.09
C GLU A 459 1.18 -3.51 35.65
N LEU A 460 1.79 -3.95 34.55
CA LEU A 460 1.71 -5.35 34.11
C LEU A 460 2.34 -6.33 35.11
N VAL A 461 3.52 -6.00 35.63
CA VAL A 461 4.21 -6.86 36.61
C VAL A 461 3.38 -7.00 37.87
N ASP A 462 2.82 -5.90 38.35
CA ASP A 462 2.07 -5.83 39.59
C ASP A 462 0.69 -6.49 39.45
N LYS A 463 -0.05 -6.18 38.36
CA LYS A 463 -1.41 -6.69 38.13
C LYS A 463 -1.44 -8.21 37.92
N TYR A 464 -0.52 -8.76 37.12
CA TYR A 464 -0.51 -10.19 36.77
C TYR A 464 0.44 -11.04 37.64
N GLY A 465 1.01 -10.46 38.70
CA GLY A 465 1.91 -11.17 39.61
C GLY A 465 3.06 -11.87 38.89
N LEU A 466 3.77 -11.14 38.01
CA LEU A 466 4.86 -11.71 37.21
C LEU A 466 6.06 -12.08 38.10
N PRO A 467 6.97 -12.99 37.65
CA PRO A 467 8.11 -13.41 38.45
C PRO A 467 8.96 -12.25 38.97
N LYS A 468 9.46 -12.37 40.22
CA LYS A 468 10.25 -11.32 40.92
C LYS A 468 11.43 -10.76 40.12
N TYR A 469 12.00 -11.56 39.23
CA TYR A 469 13.04 -11.13 38.29
C TYR A 469 12.63 -9.87 37.50
N TYR A 470 11.38 -9.79 37.06
CA TYR A 470 10.89 -8.64 36.29
C TYR A 470 10.72 -7.39 37.12
N THR A 471 10.24 -7.54 38.36
CA THR A 471 10.17 -6.43 39.33
C THR A 471 11.58 -5.85 39.57
N GLN A 472 12.55 -6.71 39.91
CA GLN A 472 13.93 -6.30 40.13
C GLN A 472 14.54 -5.61 38.90
N ARG A 473 14.26 -6.14 37.72
CA ARG A 473 14.78 -5.57 36.47
C ARG A 473 14.16 -4.21 36.14
N MET A 474 12.88 -4.02 36.46
CA MET A 474 12.21 -2.72 36.31
C MET A 474 12.78 -1.68 37.29
N ASP A 475 13.06 -2.08 38.53
CA ASP A 475 13.65 -1.21 39.54
C ASP A 475 15.06 -0.76 39.14
N LEU A 476 15.90 -1.69 38.66
CA LEU A 476 17.23 -1.37 38.13
C LEU A 476 17.18 -0.36 36.98
N ILE A 477 16.23 -0.51 36.06
CA ILE A 477 16.06 0.44 34.95
C ILE A 477 15.61 1.81 35.46
N LYS A 478 14.70 1.86 36.43
CA LYS A 478 14.24 3.13 37.03
C LYS A 478 15.41 3.85 37.72
N GLU A 479 16.24 3.12 38.46
CA GLU A 479 17.45 3.66 39.09
C GLU A 479 18.46 4.17 38.06
N GLU A 480 18.68 3.43 36.98
CA GLU A 480 19.58 3.84 35.88
C GLU A 480 19.08 5.13 35.21
N ILE A 481 17.77 5.25 34.98
CA ILE A 481 17.16 6.46 34.44
C ILE A 481 17.29 7.63 35.42
N ALA A 482 17.00 7.40 36.70
CA ALA A 482 17.16 8.43 37.73
C ALA A 482 18.61 8.94 37.77
N THR A 483 19.59 8.05 37.81
CA THR A 483 21.01 8.42 37.83
C THR A 483 21.49 9.10 36.54
N MET A 484 21.01 8.68 35.36
CA MET A 484 21.39 9.34 34.09
C MET A 484 20.80 10.74 33.94
N PHE A 485 19.59 10.99 34.47
CA PHE A 485 18.85 12.23 34.21
C PHE A 485 18.75 13.19 35.38
N ASP A 486 19.06 12.76 36.61
CA ASP A 486 19.14 13.69 37.74
C ASP A 486 20.39 14.57 37.61
N ASN A 487 20.17 15.70 36.96
CA ASN A 487 20.96 16.87 37.21
C ASN A 487 20.64 17.35 38.63
N LYS A 488 21.68 17.62 39.42
CA LYS A 488 21.66 18.35 40.71
C LYS A 488 21.13 19.80 40.59
N LYS A 489 20.09 20.04 39.80
CA LYS A 489 19.34 21.30 39.81
C LYS A 489 18.22 21.12 40.83
N PRO A 490 18.07 22.04 41.81
CA PRO A 490 17.02 21.91 42.81
C PRO A 490 15.67 21.86 42.10
N LYS A 491 14.96 20.73 42.26
CA LYS A 491 13.56 20.61 41.85
C LYS A 491 12.74 21.39 42.87
N GLN A 492 11.77 22.16 42.39
CA GLN A 492 10.78 22.81 43.24
C GLN A 492 10.01 21.71 44.00
N ALA A 493 10.20 21.65 45.33
CA ALA A 493 9.50 20.70 46.18
C ALA A 493 7.99 20.96 46.11
N LYS A 494 7.18 19.91 46.00
CA LYS A 494 5.73 20.05 46.08
C LYS A 494 5.37 20.24 47.55
N LEU A 495 4.32 21.03 47.82
CA LEU A 495 3.89 21.32 49.21
C LEU A 495 3.59 20.04 50.02
N PHE A 496 3.21 18.95 49.34
CA PHE A 496 2.93 17.65 49.94
C PHE A 496 4.17 16.81 50.31
N ASP A 497 5.36 17.21 49.86
CA ASP A 497 6.62 16.52 50.18
C ASP A 497 7.13 16.88 51.60
N PHE A 498 6.50 17.87 52.25
CA PHE A 498 6.71 18.21 53.65
C PHE A 498 5.49 17.75 54.46
N LYS A 499 5.56 16.52 55.00
CA LYS A 499 4.68 16.06 56.06
C LYS A 499 5.50 15.70 57.29
#